data_AF-A0A7V3N4R1-F1
#
_entry.id   AF-A0A7V3N4R1-F1
#
_cell.length_a   1.000
_cell.length_b   1.000
_cell.length_c   1.000
_cell.angle_alpha   90.00
_cell.angle_beta   90.00
_cell.angle_gamma   90.00
#
_symmetry.space_group_name_H-M   'P 1'
#
loop_
_entity.id
_entity.type
_entity.pdbx_description
1 polymer ?
#
loop_
_entity_poly.entity_id
_entity_poly.type
_entity_poly.pdbx_seq_one_letter_code
_entity_poly.pdbx_strand_id
1 'polypeptide(L)'
;MGNYGIKISKEGYDVKTATPSQLIYSSKWSNFKIYTTLDCTVTLTGTQQEGTNTVANPLPYPPVFFPYVQSSTIPNKWRPALMGGSVSMPDDYNWGGVAVFYNLNQNLFDCYISHIGTGTRTFTFKIILFVDQFSGTPQTLPSIDNFGIKIAKEGVSVLTAKDSELSMTSKYSNLTVALSNSVSVTDRGDITHNLGYVPIYLVWFNPTGDSVYGDAYFITPTSGIFNGTVRHIEVWADSSKLYFSTEDSVNPNTFKYLIFYEKIV
;
A
#
# COMPACT_ATOMS: atom_id res chain seq x y z
N MET A 1 -7.28 -27.12 9.24
CA MET A 1 -6.90 -25.83 8.61
C MET A 1 -6.20 -26.15 7.30
N GLY A 2 -6.74 -25.70 6.17
CA GLY A 2 -6.27 -26.12 4.85
C GLY A 2 -4.84 -25.68 4.55
N ASN A 3 -4.14 -26.47 3.74
CA ASN A 3 -2.80 -26.19 3.22
C ASN A 3 -2.83 -25.05 2.19
N TYR A 4 -3.29 -23.88 2.58
CA TYR A 4 -3.28 -22.69 1.74
C TYR A 4 -1.96 -21.94 1.95
N GLY A 5 -1.33 -21.53 0.85
CA GLY A 5 -0.04 -20.88 0.86
C GLY A 5 0.42 -20.51 -0.53
N ILE A 6 1.42 -19.64 -0.62
CA ILE A 6 2.04 -19.19 -1.88
C ILE A 6 3.43 -19.80 -1.95
N LYS A 7 3.79 -20.38 -3.08
CA LYS A 7 5.16 -20.78 -3.39
C LYS A 7 5.54 -20.18 -4.74
N ILE A 8 6.77 -19.71 -4.85
CA ILE A 8 7.36 -19.20 -6.08
C ILE A 8 8.66 -19.99 -6.26
N SER A 9 8.76 -20.79 -7.32
CA SER A 9 10.00 -21.51 -7.65
C SER A 9 10.96 -20.64 -8.46
N LYS A 10 12.24 -21.01 -8.44
CA LYS A 10 13.22 -20.56 -9.45
C LYS A 10 12.79 -21.10 -10.82
N GLU A 11 13.20 -20.42 -11.88
CA GLU A 11 12.92 -20.86 -13.24
C GLU A 11 13.43 -22.30 -13.47
N GLY A 12 12.69 -23.08 -14.26
CA GLY A 12 13.02 -24.47 -14.60
C GLY A 12 12.67 -25.49 -13.53
N TYR A 13 12.20 -25.06 -12.35
CA TYR A 13 11.79 -25.95 -11.26
C TYR A 13 10.28 -26.00 -11.07
N ASP A 14 9.76 -27.21 -10.91
CA ASP A 14 8.36 -27.47 -10.58
C ASP A 14 8.03 -27.03 -9.15
N VAL A 15 7.15 -26.03 -8.98
CA VAL A 15 6.79 -25.48 -7.66
C VAL A 15 6.18 -26.50 -6.67
N LYS A 16 5.60 -27.60 -7.15
CA LYS A 16 5.05 -28.70 -6.33
C LYS A 16 6.15 -29.57 -5.75
N THR A 17 7.21 -29.83 -6.51
CA THR A 17 8.32 -30.73 -6.15
C THR A 17 9.61 -30.01 -5.80
N ALA A 18 9.67 -28.69 -6.01
CA ALA A 18 10.84 -27.86 -5.74
C ALA A 18 11.28 -27.98 -4.28
N THR A 19 12.56 -28.30 -4.09
CA THR A 19 13.21 -28.28 -2.79
C THR A 19 13.28 -26.83 -2.27
N PRO A 20 13.48 -26.61 -0.96
CA PRO A 20 13.63 -25.25 -0.43
C PRO A 20 14.70 -24.41 -1.14
N SER A 21 15.82 -24.98 -1.58
CA SER A 21 16.86 -24.23 -2.31
C SER A 21 16.47 -23.85 -3.75
N GLN A 22 15.40 -24.44 -4.27
CA GLN A 22 14.85 -24.20 -5.62
C GLN A 22 13.65 -23.25 -5.58
N LEU A 23 13.23 -22.78 -4.42
CA LEU A 23 12.18 -21.77 -4.28
C LEU A 23 12.81 -20.37 -4.16
N ILE A 24 12.09 -19.36 -4.63
CA ILE A 24 12.36 -17.91 -4.45
C ILE A 24 11.54 -17.39 -3.26
N TYR A 25 10.34 -17.96 -3.07
CA TYR A 25 9.46 -17.65 -1.95
C TYR A 25 8.65 -18.89 -1.59
N SER A 26 8.36 -19.05 -0.31
CA SER A 26 7.35 -19.98 0.17
C SER A 26 6.70 -19.35 1.39
N SER A 27 5.38 -19.34 1.45
CA SER A 27 4.64 -18.93 2.64
C SER A 27 4.83 -19.92 3.79
N LYS A 28 5.44 -21.09 3.53
CA LYS A 28 5.91 -22.01 4.57
C LYS A 28 7.20 -21.54 5.23
N TRP A 29 7.98 -20.72 4.54
CA TRP A 29 9.17 -20.15 5.15
C TRP A 29 8.77 -19.02 6.08
N SER A 30 9.41 -18.95 7.23
CA SER A 30 9.19 -17.88 8.20
C SER A 30 9.97 -16.63 7.80
N ASN A 31 9.69 -16.08 6.61
CA ASN A 31 10.46 -14.99 5.99
C ASN A 31 10.40 -13.69 6.79
N PHE A 32 9.27 -13.47 7.45
CA PHE A 32 9.06 -12.36 8.36
C PHE A 32 8.73 -12.92 9.73
N LYS A 33 9.76 -13.31 10.48
CA LYS A 33 9.57 -13.56 11.90
C LYS A 33 9.44 -12.21 12.58
N ILE A 34 8.41 -12.08 13.43
CA ILE A 34 8.36 -10.98 14.38
C ILE A 34 9.62 -11.11 15.24
N TYR A 35 10.51 -10.13 15.11
CA TYR A 35 11.72 -10.04 15.90
C TYR A 35 11.38 -9.58 17.31
N THR A 36 10.73 -8.42 17.39
CA THR A 36 10.21 -7.86 18.63
C THR A 36 9.09 -6.88 18.32
N THR A 37 8.42 -6.43 19.37
CA THR A 37 7.47 -5.32 19.32
C THR A 37 8.02 -4.17 20.16
N LEU A 38 8.04 -2.97 19.60
CA LEU A 38 8.41 -1.75 20.32
C LEU A 38 7.14 -0.97 20.65
N ASP A 39 7.10 -0.41 21.86
CA ASP A 39 6.05 0.52 22.26
C ASP A 39 6.62 1.93 22.35
N CYS A 40 5.80 2.90 21.95
CA CYS A 40 6.18 4.31 21.92
C CYS A 40 4.95 5.15 22.24
N THR A 41 5.05 6.09 23.17
CA THR A 41 3.89 6.85 23.64
C THR A 41 4.08 8.33 23.41
N VAL A 42 3.10 8.98 22.79
CA VAL A 42 3.06 10.43 22.57
C VAL A 42 1.86 10.99 23.32
N THR A 43 2.10 11.91 24.24
CA THR A 43 1.03 12.61 24.96
C THR A 43 1.03 14.07 24.54
N LEU A 44 -0.12 14.53 24.03
CA LEU A 44 -0.38 15.94 23.74
C LEU A 44 -1.17 16.53 24.90
N THR A 45 -0.79 17.75 25.32
CA THR A 45 -1.48 18.46 26.42
C THR A 45 -1.91 19.86 25.99
N GLY A 46 -3.06 20.30 26.50
CA GLY A 46 -3.55 21.66 26.30
C GLY A 46 -3.87 21.95 24.83
N THR A 47 -3.14 22.90 24.24
CA THR A 47 -3.30 23.37 22.86
C THR A 47 -2.18 22.87 21.93
N GLN A 48 -1.36 21.91 22.37
CA GLN A 48 -0.31 21.36 21.54
C GLN A 48 -0.90 20.72 20.28
N GLN A 49 -0.44 21.21 19.14
CA GLN A 49 -0.87 20.71 17.84
C GLN A 49 -0.03 19.52 17.37
N GLU A 50 1.17 19.33 17.93
CA GLU A 50 2.11 18.29 17.51
C GLU A 50 2.89 17.72 18.69
N GLY A 51 3.31 16.48 18.55
CA GLY A 51 4.20 15.81 19.49
C GLY A 51 4.91 14.64 18.83
N THR A 52 6.15 14.45 19.25
CA THR A 52 7.00 13.35 18.78
C THR A 52 7.61 12.66 19.98
N ASN A 53 7.74 11.35 19.91
CA ASN A 53 8.59 10.58 20.80
C ASN A 53 9.37 9.56 19.98
N THR A 54 10.51 9.10 20.50
CA THR A 54 11.42 8.23 19.77
C THR A 54 11.64 6.91 20.48
N VAL A 55 11.79 5.82 19.74
CA VAL A 55 12.21 4.52 20.28
C VAL A 55 13.34 3.93 19.45
N ALA A 56 14.37 3.39 20.11
CA ALA A 56 15.53 2.83 19.44
C ALA A 56 15.20 1.56 18.65
N ASN A 57 15.73 1.44 17.43
CA ASN A 57 15.70 0.18 16.70
C ASN A 57 16.77 -0.76 17.27
N PRO A 58 16.39 -1.94 17.79
CA PRO A 58 17.35 -2.92 18.34
C PRO A 58 18.17 -3.65 17.25
N LEU A 59 17.79 -3.52 15.97
CA LEU A 59 18.51 -4.14 14.86
C LEU A 59 19.64 -3.22 14.37
N PRO A 60 20.80 -3.76 13.96
CA PRO A 60 21.93 -2.97 13.46
C PRO A 60 21.74 -2.49 12.01
N TYR A 61 20.55 -2.68 11.45
CA TYR A 61 20.19 -2.34 10.07
C TYR A 61 18.73 -1.84 10.00
N PRO A 62 18.36 -1.13 8.92
CA PRO A 62 16.99 -0.71 8.64
C PRO A 62 16.01 -1.89 8.55
N PRO A 63 14.99 -1.98 9.42
CA PRO A 63 14.12 -3.13 9.48
C PRO A 63 12.87 -2.97 8.59
N VAL A 64 12.22 -4.10 8.28
CA VAL A 64 10.82 -4.09 7.86
C VAL A 64 9.95 -3.99 9.11
N PHE A 65 8.96 -3.11 9.11
CA PHE A 65 8.11 -2.89 10.28
C PHE A 65 6.67 -2.56 9.92
N PHE A 66 5.74 -2.91 10.83
CA PHE A 66 4.35 -2.48 10.76
C PHE A 66 3.98 -1.70 12.02
N PRO A 67 3.74 -0.38 11.90
CA PRO A 67 3.33 0.43 13.02
C PRO A 67 1.81 0.40 13.18
N TYR A 68 1.35 0.31 14.42
CA TYR A 68 -0.04 0.46 14.82
C TYR A 68 -0.13 1.57 15.86
N VAL A 69 -1.26 2.24 15.93
CA VAL A 69 -1.54 3.27 16.92
C VAL A 69 -2.87 2.99 17.61
N GLN A 70 -2.94 3.38 18.87
CA GLN A 70 -4.12 3.37 19.71
C GLN A 70 -4.23 4.72 20.43
N SER A 71 -5.42 5.32 20.40
CA SER A 71 -5.72 6.53 21.16
C SER A 71 -6.26 6.17 22.55
N SER A 72 -5.92 6.96 23.58
CA SER A 72 -6.49 6.86 24.92
C SER A 72 -8.01 7.08 24.95
N THR A 73 -8.57 7.75 23.93
CA THR A 73 -10.03 7.90 23.76
C THR A 73 -10.71 6.63 23.24
N ILE A 74 -9.95 5.71 22.63
CA ILE A 74 -10.45 4.45 22.07
C ILE A 74 -9.47 3.30 22.44
N PRO A 75 -9.34 2.96 23.73
CA PRO A 75 -8.28 2.11 24.27
C PRO A 75 -8.36 0.63 23.87
N ASN A 76 -9.31 0.23 23.02
CA ASN A 76 -9.50 -1.15 22.57
C ASN A 76 -9.37 -1.31 21.04
N LYS A 77 -8.95 -0.27 20.31
CA LYS A 77 -8.85 -0.32 18.85
C LYS A 77 -7.47 0.08 18.36
N TRP A 78 -6.69 -0.93 17.98
CA TRP A 78 -5.44 -0.73 17.24
C TRP A 78 -5.74 -0.46 15.77
N ARG A 79 -4.99 0.46 15.18
CA ARG A 79 -5.13 0.83 13.76
C ARG A 79 -3.76 0.90 13.12
N PRO A 80 -3.60 0.49 11.86
CA PRO A 80 -2.35 0.74 11.15
C PRO A 80 -2.02 2.24 11.19
N ALA A 81 -0.82 2.58 11.63
CA ALA A 81 -0.29 3.93 11.45
C ALA A 81 0.34 4.00 10.06
N LEU A 82 0.24 5.15 9.39
CA LEU A 82 0.87 5.28 8.08
C LEU A 82 2.38 5.45 8.25
N MET A 83 3.13 4.88 7.31
CA MET A 83 4.54 5.19 7.13
C MET A 83 4.62 6.52 6.38
N GLY A 84 4.39 7.64 7.10
CA GLY A 84 4.45 8.99 6.54
C GLY A 84 3.15 9.54 5.91
N GLY A 85 1.97 9.20 6.45
CA GLY A 85 0.69 9.75 5.96
C GLY A 85 -0.32 10.01 7.09
N SER A 86 -1.50 10.53 6.74
CA SER A 86 -2.58 10.83 7.70
C SER A 86 -3.61 9.70 7.79
N VAL A 87 -3.80 9.11 8.98
CA VAL A 87 -4.85 8.10 9.21
C VAL A 87 -6.07 8.81 9.78
N SER A 88 -7.23 8.73 9.11
CA SER A 88 -8.50 9.18 9.69
C SER A 88 -8.99 8.17 10.72
N MET A 89 -9.28 8.60 11.96
CA MET A 89 -10.15 7.85 12.87
C MET A 89 -11.58 8.45 12.88
N PRO A 90 -12.64 7.63 12.80
CA PRO A 90 -14.02 8.08 12.64
C PRO A 90 -14.58 9.01 13.74
N ASP A 91 -13.96 9.06 14.91
CA ASP A 91 -14.61 9.61 16.11
C ASP A 91 -13.99 10.94 16.61
N ASP A 92 -12.91 11.43 15.98
CA ASP A 92 -12.29 12.73 16.32
C ASP A 92 -12.22 13.61 15.07
N TYR A 93 -13.20 14.49 14.86
CA TYR A 93 -13.45 15.19 13.59
C TYR A 93 -12.36 16.22 13.13
N ASN A 94 -11.22 16.32 13.81
CA ASN A 94 -10.16 17.30 13.55
C ASN A 94 -8.76 16.65 13.50
N TRP A 95 -8.41 16.03 12.37
CA TRP A 95 -7.17 15.27 12.27
C TRP A 95 -5.94 16.14 12.02
N GLY A 96 -4.83 15.82 12.70
CA GLY A 96 -3.50 16.02 12.13
C GLY A 96 -2.90 14.66 11.75
N GLY A 97 -1.68 14.64 11.22
CA GLY A 97 -1.01 13.42 10.77
C GLY A 97 -0.64 12.45 11.91
N VAL A 98 -0.82 11.14 11.71
CA VAL A 98 -0.37 10.10 12.65
C VAL A 98 0.56 9.16 11.91
N ALA A 99 1.85 9.22 12.23
CA ALA A 99 2.89 8.53 11.48
C ALA A 99 3.97 7.93 12.38
N VAL A 100 4.62 6.89 11.85
CA VAL A 100 5.91 6.43 12.37
C VAL A 100 6.94 6.59 11.25
N PHE A 101 7.99 7.36 11.52
CA PHE A 101 9.14 7.52 10.63
C PHE A 101 10.29 6.68 11.16
N TYR A 102 11.15 6.19 10.26
CA TYR A 102 12.39 5.53 10.65
C TYR A 102 13.57 6.40 10.20
N ASN A 103 14.37 6.83 11.18
CA ASN A 103 15.53 7.68 10.95
C ASN A 103 16.78 6.82 10.72
N LEU A 104 17.19 6.73 9.45
CA LEU A 104 18.34 5.93 9.01
C LEU A 104 19.66 6.33 9.70
N ASN A 105 19.84 7.63 9.97
CA ASN A 105 21.09 8.16 10.50
C ASN A 105 21.24 7.89 12.00
N GLN A 106 20.13 7.83 12.73
CA GLN A 106 20.11 7.65 14.18
C GLN A 106 19.73 6.23 14.60
N ASN A 107 19.23 5.41 13.67
CA ASN A 107 18.67 4.09 13.93
C ASN A 107 17.52 4.14 14.97
N LEU A 108 16.63 5.13 14.82
CA LEU A 108 15.48 5.36 15.70
C LEU A 108 14.17 5.34 14.92
N PHE A 109 13.08 5.04 15.61
CA PHE A 109 11.72 5.30 15.14
C PHE A 109 11.19 6.57 15.78
N ASP A 110 10.68 7.49 14.97
CA ASP A 110 9.99 8.70 15.40
C ASP A 110 8.48 8.47 15.31
N CYS A 111 7.81 8.39 16.46
CA CYS A 111 6.36 8.30 16.55
C CYS A 111 5.81 9.71 16.62
N TYR A 112 5.09 10.12 15.58
CA TYR A 112 4.63 11.48 15.40
C TYR A 112 3.11 11.54 15.41
N ILE A 113 2.58 12.49 16.18
CA ILE A 113 1.19 12.91 16.14
C ILE A 113 1.16 14.40 15.83
N SER A 114 0.38 14.77 14.84
CA SER A 114 -0.24 16.09 14.74
C SER A 114 -1.73 15.91 15.04
N HIS A 115 -2.29 16.80 15.83
CA HIS A 115 -3.69 16.76 16.24
C HIS A 115 -4.21 18.17 16.44
N ILE A 116 -5.41 18.44 15.95
CA ILE A 116 -6.05 19.73 16.11
C ILE A 116 -7.14 19.58 17.18
N GLY A 117 -6.86 20.03 18.41
CA GLY A 117 -7.87 20.06 19.45
C GLY A 117 -7.32 20.40 20.83
N THR A 118 -8.23 20.64 21.77
CA THR A 118 -7.91 20.97 23.16
C THR A 118 -7.99 19.74 24.06
N GLY A 119 -7.13 19.67 25.07
CA GLY A 119 -7.17 18.65 26.12
C GLY A 119 -5.94 17.75 26.14
N THR A 120 -5.92 16.81 27.08
CA THR A 120 -4.83 15.83 27.19
C THR A 120 -5.23 14.54 26.48
N ARG A 121 -4.43 14.12 25.52
CA ARG A 121 -4.62 12.87 24.76
C ARG A 121 -3.31 12.11 24.70
N THR A 122 -3.39 10.80 24.88
CA THR A 122 -2.23 9.92 24.80
C THR A 122 -2.43 8.94 23.67
N PHE A 123 -1.42 8.81 22.81
CA PHE A 123 -1.36 7.87 21.72
C PHE A 123 -0.27 6.86 22.01
N THR A 124 -0.62 5.58 22.00
CA THR A 124 0.32 4.47 22.15
C THR A 124 0.52 3.84 20.79
N PHE A 125 1.76 3.86 20.33
CA PHE A 125 2.22 3.21 19.12
C PHE A 125 2.80 1.84 19.46
N LYS A 126 2.55 0.88 18.58
CA LYS A 126 3.09 -0.47 18.60
C LYS A 126 3.77 -0.74 17.27
N ILE A 127 5.08 -0.88 17.28
CA ILE A 127 5.90 -1.09 16.08
C ILE A 127 6.31 -2.57 16.06
N ILE A 128 5.71 -3.34 15.16
CA ILE A 128 6.06 -4.74 14.98
C ILE A 128 7.26 -4.81 14.04
N LEU A 129 8.41 -5.22 14.57
CA LEU A 129 9.65 -5.38 13.80
C LEU A 129 9.75 -6.79 13.25
N PHE A 130 10.12 -6.90 11.99
CA PHE A 130 10.41 -8.17 11.35
C PHE A 130 11.91 -8.30 11.12
N VAL A 131 12.45 -9.46 11.47
CA VAL A 131 13.82 -9.83 11.11
C VAL A 131 13.78 -10.63 9.82
N ASP A 132 14.59 -10.21 8.86
CA ASP A 132 14.91 -11.03 7.71
C ASP A 132 15.84 -12.16 8.18
N GLN A 133 15.53 -13.40 7.78
CA GLN A 133 16.37 -14.55 8.10
C GLN A 133 17.71 -14.56 7.33
N PHE A 134 17.92 -13.64 6.38
CA PHE A 134 19.17 -13.50 5.64
C PHE A 134 20.27 -12.77 6.44
N SER A 135 20.56 -13.19 7.68
CA SER A 135 21.73 -12.72 8.44
C SER A 135 23.02 -13.48 8.10
N GLY A 136 23.11 -14.09 6.91
CA GLY A 136 24.30 -14.76 6.40
C GLY A 136 25.11 -13.86 5.47
N THR A 137 26.40 -14.18 5.30
CA THR A 137 27.31 -13.52 4.34
C THR A 137 26.59 -13.29 3.00
N PRO A 138 26.65 -12.07 2.42
CA PRO A 138 25.99 -11.76 1.15
C PRO A 138 26.32 -12.84 0.12
N GLN A 139 25.34 -13.67 -0.25
CA GLN A 139 25.53 -14.55 -1.39
C GLN A 139 25.56 -13.68 -2.63
N THR A 140 26.61 -13.83 -3.45
CA THR A 140 26.60 -13.35 -4.82
C THR A 140 25.44 -14.05 -5.52
N LEU A 141 24.31 -13.36 -5.62
CA LEU A 141 23.14 -13.89 -6.30
C LEU A 141 23.52 -14.06 -7.77
N PRO A 142 23.34 -15.25 -8.37
CA PRO A 142 23.56 -15.43 -9.79
C PRO A 142 22.71 -14.40 -10.57
N SER A 143 23.23 -13.92 -11.70
CA SER A 143 22.52 -13.01 -12.61
C SER A 143 21.08 -13.47 -12.78
N ILE A 144 20.13 -12.69 -12.25
CA ILE A 144 18.71 -13.04 -12.21
C ILE A 144 18.07 -12.47 -13.48
N ASP A 145 18.51 -12.93 -14.64
CA ASP A 145 18.02 -12.39 -15.92
C ASP A 145 16.67 -12.98 -16.34
N ASN A 146 16.09 -13.88 -15.52
CA ASN A 146 14.87 -14.60 -15.88
C ASN A 146 14.00 -14.96 -14.67
N PHE A 147 13.44 -13.95 -14.02
CA PHE A 147 12.41 -14.12 -12.98
C PHE A 147 11.04 -13.73 -13.50
N GLY A 148 10.01 -14.38 -12.98
CA GLY A 148 8.63 -14.08 -13.34
C GLY A 148 7.59 -14.67 -12.42
N ILE A 149 6.36 -14.18 -12.55
CA ILE A 149 5.16 -14.67 -11.85
C ILE A 149 4.31 -15.42 -12.87
N LYS A 150 3.79 -16.59 -12.49
CA LYS A 150 2.74 -17.29 -13.20
C LYS A 150 1.65 -17.69 -12.21
N ILE A 151 0.40 -17.44 -12.56
CA ILE A 151 -0.78 -17.90 -11.83
C ILE A 151 -1.60 -18.71 -12.84
N ALA A 152 -1.90 -19.96 -12.52
CA ALA A 152 -2.72 -20.82 -13.37
C ALA A 152 -4.18 -20.77 -12.94
N LYS A 153 -5.09 -21.05 -13.88
CA LYS A 153 -6.51 -21.27 -13.57
C LYS A 153 -6.68 -22.49 -12.66
N GLU A 154 -7.80 -22.55 -11.95
CA GLU A 154 -8.09 -23.66 -11.04
C GLU A 154 -8.02 -25.02 -11.77
N GLY A 155 -7.40 -26.01 -11.11
CA GLY A 155 -7.21 -27.35 -11.70
C GLY A 155 -6.06 -27.47 -12.70
N VAL A 156 -5.44 -26.37 -13.13
CA VAL A 156 -4.32 -26.37 -14.09
C VAL A 156 -2.97 -26.31 -13.36
N SER A 157 -2.00 -27.10 -13.81
CA SER A 157 -0.62 -27.03 -13.31
C SER A 157 0.14 -25.87 -13.94
N VAL A 158 0.60 -24.90 -13.14
CA VAL A 158 1.30 -23.68 -13.60
C VAL A 158 2.57 -23.92 -14.43
N LEU A 159 3.11 -25.13 -14.41
CA LEU A 159 4.37 -25.51 -15.05
C LEU A 159 4.19 -26.06 -16.45
N THR A 160 3.06 -26.74 -16.66
CA THR A 160 2.66 -27.31 -17.94
C THR A 160 1.52 -26.52 -18.57
N ALA A 161 0.98 -25.54 -17.85
CA ALA A 161 -0.07 -24.64 -18.31
C ALA A 161 0.39 -24.02 -19.62
N LYS A 162 -0.44 -24.18 -20.65
CA LYS A 162 -0.36 -23.34 -21.83
C LYS A 162 -0.65 -21.90 -21.40
N ASP A 163 -0.16 -20.95 -22.17
CA ASP A 163 -0.34 -19.53 -21.85
C ASP A 163 -1.84 -19.16 -21.71
N SER A 164 -2.74 -19.77 -22.49
CA SER A 164 -4.21 -19.63 -22.39
C SER A 164 -4.85 -20.19 -21.11
N GLU A 165 -4.12 -21.02 -20.37
CA GLU A 165 -4.54 -21.66 -19.12
C GLU A 165 -4.00 -20.92 -17.88
N LEU A 166 -3.21 -19.87 -18.09
CA LEU A 166 -2.75 -18.96 -17.05
C LEU A 166 -3.81 -17.88 -16.80
N SER A 167 -3.97 -17.49 -15.54
CA SER A 167 -4.73 -16.30 -15.13
C SER A 167 -3.84 -15.07 -14.98
N MET A 168 -2.52 -15.25 -14.89
CA MET A 168 -1.54 -14.16 -14.91
C MET A 168 -0.18 -14.73 -15.31
N THR A 169 0.59 -14.02 -16.14
CA THR A 169 2.02 -14.34 -16.31
C THR A 169 2.88 -13.13 -16.64
N SER A 170 3.94 -12.88 -15.87
CA SER A 170 4.89 -11.81 -16.18
C SER A 170 5.72 -12.06 -17.44
N LYS A 171 5.58 -13.22 -18.09
CA LYS A 171 6.18 -13.51 -19.41
C LYS A 171 5.63 -12.55 -20.46
N TYR A 172 4.35 -12.19 -20.34
CA TYR A 172 3.75 -11.16 -21.18
C TYR A 172 3.90 -9.81 -20.51
N SER A 173 3.92 -8.76 -21.34
CA SER A 173 3.67 -7.40 -20.89
C SER A 173 2.21 -7.27 -20.43
N ASN A 174 1.89 -7.93 -19.31
CA ASN A 174 0.65 -7.67 -18.59
C ASN A 174 0.71 -6.24 -18.07
N LEU A 175 -0.46 -5.64 -17.92
CA LEU A 175 -0.57 -4.22 -17.58
C LEU A 175 0.12 -3.34 -18.64
N THR A 176 -0.08 -3.66 -19.93
CA THR A 176 0.25 -2.68 -20.97
C THR A 176 -0.80 -1.56 -20.93
N VAL A 177 -0.35 -0.32 -21.01
CA VAL A 177 -1.24 0.85 -21.04
C VAL A 177 -2.06 0.82 -22.34
N ALA A 178 -3.37 0.65 -22.21
CA ALA A 178 -4.34 0.70 -23.30
C ALA A 178 -4.72 2.15 -23.62
N LEU A 179 -4.91 2.96 -22.58
CA LEU A 179 -5.28 4.36 -22.68
C LEU A 179 -4.58 5.15 -21.57
N SER A 180 -4.07 6.33 -21.93
CA SER A 180 -3.50 7.30 -20.99
C SER A 180 -3.97 8.68 -21.38
N ASN A 181 -4.58 9.41 -20.46
CA ASN A 181 -4.98 10.80 -20.69
C ASN A 181 -5.25 11.52 -19.36
N SER A 182 -5.79 12.73 -19.45
CA SER A 182 -6.39 13.46 -18.35
C SER A 182 -7.85 13.81 -18.60
N VAL A 183 -8.64 13.92 -17.53
CA VAL A 183 -10.02 14.43 -17.55
C VAL A 183 -10.21 15.43 -16.42
N SER A 184 -10.93 16.52 -16.68
CA SER A 184 -11.30 17.50 -15.67
C SER A 184 -12.78 17.33 -15.31
N VAL A 185 -13.09 17.15 -14.02
CA VAL A 185 -14.42 16.81 -13.52
C VAL A 185 -14.82 17.73 -12.36
N THR A 186 -16.02 18.33 -12.43
CA THR A 186 -16.56 19.22 -11.38
C THR A 186 -17.49 18.49 -10.41
N ASP A 187 -18.14 17.41 -10.83
CA ASP A 187 -19.00 16.60 -9.95
C ASP A 187 -18.89 15.13 -10.35
N ARG A 188 -19.34 14.82 -11.57
CA ARG A 188 -19.18 13.50 -12.18
C ARG A 188 -18.67 13.59 -13.60
N GLY A 189 -17.85 12.62 -13.97
CA GLY A 189 -17.31 12.48 -15.32
C GLY A 189 -17.10 11.02 -15.67
N ASP A 190 -17.05 10.73 -16.96
CA ASP A 190 -16.73 9.39 -17.45
C ASP A 190 -15.88 9.44 -18.73
N ILE A 191 -15.17 8.35 -18.97
CA ILE A 191 -14.35 8.15 -20.16
C ILE A 191 -14.62 6.76 -20.70
N THR A 192 -14.92 6.68 -21.99
CA THR A 192 -15.14 5.40 -22.67
C THR A 192 -13.80 4.75 -23.02
N HIS A 193 -13.61 3.48 -22.64
CA HIS A 193 -12.39 2.71 -22.94
C HIS A 193 -12.60 1.55 -23.91
N ASN A 194 -13.85 1.13 -24.18
CA ASN A 194 -14.20 0.14 -25.20
C ASN A 194 -13.46 -1.21 -25.12
N LEU A 195 -13.08 -1.64 -23.91
CA LEU A 195 -12.33 -2.90 -23.72
C LEU A 195 -13.26 -4.12 -23.67
N GLY A 196 -14.56 -3.94 -23.39
CA GLY A 196 -15.53 -5.03 -23.29
C GLY A 196 -15.46 -5.81 -21.97
N TYR A 197 -14.62 -5.37 -21.03
CA TYR A 197 -14.46 -5.91 -19.68
C TYR A 197 -14.02 -4.79 -18.72
N VAL A 198 -14.15 -5.02 -17.41
CA VAL A 198 -13.74 -4.06 -16.37
C VAL A 198 -12.21 -4.06 -16.25
N PRO A 199 -11.51 -2.96 -16.59
CA PRO A 199 -10.05 -2.97 -16.64
C PRO A 199 -9.41 -2.74 -15.27
N ILE A 200 -8.11 -3.06 -15.18
CA ILE A 200 -7.24 -2.50 -14.15
C ILE A 200 -6.90 -1.06 -14.57
N TYR A 201 -6.94 -0.13 -13.62
CA TYR A 201 -6.59 1.27 -13.88
C TYR A 201 -5.78 1.85 -12.73
N LEU A 202 -4.98 2.88 -13.05
CA LEU A 202 -4.35 3.76 -12.07
C LEU A 202 -4.84 5.16 -12.36
N VAL A 203 -5.39 5.83 -11.35
CA VAL A 203 -5.76 7.25 -11.44
C VAL A 203 -5.00 8.00 -10.37
N TRP A 204 -4.49 9.16 -10.76
CA TRP A 204 -3.94 10.16 -9.87
C TRP A 204 -4.54 11.52 -10.19
N PHE A 205 -4.71 12.35 -9.19
CA PHE A 205 -5.21 13.70 -9.34
C PHE A 205 -4.31 14.64 -8.55
N ASN A 206 -4.24 15.89 -8.99
CA ASN A 206 -3.63 16.96 -8.24
C ASN A 206 -4.76 17.89 -7.80
N PRO A 207 -5.08 17.99 -6.49
CA PRO A 207 -6.10 18.91 -6.01
C PRO A 207 -5.59 20.33 -6.27
N THR A 208 -6.06 20.94 -7.36
CA THR A 208 -5.68 22.31 -7.73
C THR A 208 -6.13 23.26 -6.64
N GLY A 209 -5.18 23.89 -5.94
CA GLY A 209 -5.47 25.02 -5.06
C GLY A 209 -4.87 24.93 -3.67
N ASP A 210 -4.41 23.77 -3.22
CA ASP A 210 -3.83 23.62 -1.89
C ASP A 210 -2.33 23.29 -1.97
N SER A 211 -1.51 24.34 -2.07
CA SER A 211 -0.04 24.23 -2.14
C SER A 211 0.60 23.58 -0.91
N VAL A 212 -0.19 23.26 0.12
CA VAL A 212 0.27 22.72 1.40
C VAL A 212 0.70 21.26 1.28
N TYR A 213 0.17 20.49 0.31
CA TYR A 213 0.47 19.06 0.19
C TYR A 213 1.49 18.70 -0.91
N GLY A 214 2.05 19.67 -1.63
CA GLY A 214 2.88 19.41 -2.81
C GLY A 214 2.11 18.63 -3.88
N ASP A 215 2.77 18.23 -4.97
CA ASP A 215 2.17 17.37 -5.99
C ASP A 215 1.91 15.95 -5.41
N ALA A 216 0.88 15.81 -4.57
CA ALA A 216 0.51 14.55 -3.96
C ALA A 216 -0.27 13.70 -4.98
N TYR A 217 0.42 12.73 -5.56
CA TYR A 217 -0.17 11.75 -6.47
C TYR A 217 -0.76 10.59 -5.65
N PHE A 218 -2.10 10.54 -5.56
CA PHE A 218 -2.80 9.40 -4.94
C PHE A 218 -3.06 8.32 -5.98
N ILE A 219 -2.98 7.05 -5.58
CA ILE A 219 -3.35 5.91 -6.42
C ILE A 219 -4.70 5.35 -5.93
N THR A 220 -5.72 5.42 -6.78
CA THR A 220 -7.04 4.79 -6.54
C THR A 220 -6.98 3.29 -6.91
N PRO A 221 -7.82 2.38 -6.36
CA PRO A 221 -9.22 2.61 -5.96
C PRO A 221 -9.28 3.07 -4.52
N THR A 222 -9.42 4.37 -4.30
CA THR A 222 -9.62 4.92 -2.95
C THR A 222 -10.86 5.79 -2.98
N SER A 223 -11.80 5.52 -2.08
CA SER A 223 -12.70 6.51 -1.52
C SER A 223 -11.88 7.29 -0.49
N GLY A 224 -11.25 8.38 -0.91
CA GLY A 224 -10.47 9.23 0.00
C GLY A 224 -11.34 10.33 0.59
N ILE A 225 -11.48 10.39 1.91
CA ILE A 225 -11.95 11.59 2.63
C ILE A 225 -10.72 12.39 3.03
N PHE A 226 -10.63 13.63 2.57
CA PHE A 226 -9.55 14.55 2.91
C PHE A 226 -10.08 15.65 3.86
N ASN A 227 -9.19 16.14 4.72
CA ASN A 227 -9.59 16.90 5.90
C ASN A 227 -10.09 18.32 5.56
N GLY A 228 -11.14 18.76 6.23
CA GLY A 228 -11.57 20.17 6.33
C GLY A 228 -12.39 20.76 5.18
N THR A 229 -12.03 20.48 3.92
CA THR A 229 -12.73 21.10 2.76
C THR A 229 -12.76 20.22 1.52
N VAL A 230 -11.87 19.22 1.40
CA VAL A 230 -11.75 18.37 0.21
C VAL A 230 -12.68 17.17 0.34
N ARG A 231 -13.67 17.18 -0.52
CA ARG A 231 -14.82 16.29 -0.49
C ARG A 231 -14.54 15.00 -1.26
N HIS A 232 -15.32 13.96 -1.00
CA HIS A 232 -15.11 12.57 -1.45
C HIS A 232 -14.68 12.46 -2.93
N ILE A 233 -13.59 11.75 -3.18
CA ILE A 233 -13.13 11.37 -4.53
C ILE A 233 -13.33 9.88 -4.69
N GLU A 234 -13.99 9.49 -5.77
CA GLU A 234 -14.26 8.11 -6.13
C GLU A 234 -13.94 7.88 -7.60
N VAL A 235 -13.30 6.75 -7.89
CA VAL A 235 -13.05 6.28 -9.25
C VAL A 235 -13.47 4.82 -9.31
N TRP A 236 -14.28 4.46 -10.31
CA TRP A 236 -14.69 3.08 -10.57
C TRP A 236 -14.79 2.83 -12.07
N ALA A 237 -14.83 1.58 -12.50
CA ALA A 237 -14.98 1.22 -13.91
C ALA A 237 -16.05 0.14 -14.09
N ASP A 238 -16.67 0.13 -15.27
CA ASP A 238 -17.46 -1.01 -15.75
C ASP A 238 -16.84 -1.58 -17.04
N SER A 239 -17.59 -2.39 -17.79
CA SER A 239 -17.07 -3.02 -19.02
C SER A 239 -16.84 -2.05 -20.18
N SER A 240 -17.26 -0.80 -20.05
CA SER A 240 -17.29 0.21 -21.11
C SER A 240 -16.60 1.53 -20.73
N LYS A 241 -16.68 1.93 -19.46
CA LYS A 241 -16.31 3.26 -19.00
C LYS A 241 -15.54 3.24 -17.68
N LEU A 242 -14.66 4.24 -17.54
CA LEU A 242 -14.06 4.66 -16.29
C LEU A 242 -14.81 5.90 -15.80
N TYR A 243 -15.28 5.88 -14.57
CA TYR A 243 -16.08 6.92 -13.94
C TYR A 243 -15.29 7.62 -12.85
N PHE A 244 -15.59 8.91 -12.67
CA PHE A 244 -14.97 9.80 -11.71
C PHE A 244 -16.09 10.53 -10.98
N SER A 245 -15.99 10.61 -9.66
CA SER A 245 -16.86 11.44 -8.83
C SER A 245 -16.02 12.28 -7.89
N THR A 246 -16.38 13.55 -7.76
CA THR A 246 -15.82 14.49 -6.79
C THR A 246 -16.96 15.25 -6.15
N GLU A 247 -17.00 15.33 -4.83
CA GLU A 247 -18.04 16.12 -4.16
C GLU A 247 -17.77 17.64 -4.21
N ASP A 248 -16.64 18.10 -4.77
CA ASP A 248 -16.28 19.52 -4.90
C ASP A 248 -16.85 20.17 -6.17
N SER A 249 -18.05 20.72 -6.04
CA SER A 249 -18.79 21.37 -7.13
C SER A 249 -18.20 22.72 -7.60
N VAL A 250 -17.17 23.25 -6.95
CA VAL A 250 -16.74 24.64 -7.18
C VAL A 250 -15.58 24.73 -8.17
N ASN A 251 -14.65 23.77 -8.17
CA ASN A 251 -13.52 23.76 -9.10
C ASN A 251 -13.38 22.39 -9.80
N PRO A 252 -13.18 22.36 -11.13
CA PRO A 252 -12.91 21.12 -11.82
C PRO A 252 -11.59 20.49 -11.34
N ASN A 253 -11.66 19.25 -10.84
CA ASN A 253 -10.50 18.44 -10.48
C ASN A 253 -9.95 17.76 -11.73
N THR A 254 -8.65 17.90 -11.98
CA THR A 254 -7.99 17.23 -13.12
C THR A 254 -7.39 15.90 -12.67
N PHE A 255 -7.97 14.82 -13.18
CA PHE A 255 -7.51 13.46 -13.06
C PHE A 255 -6.60 13.12 -14.23
N LYS A 256 -5.52 12.41 -13.97
CA LYS A 256 -4.70 11.71 -14.96
C LYS A 256 -4.86 10.22 -14.70
N TYR A 257 -4.96 9.44 -15.76
CA TYR A 257 -5.29 8.03 -15.63
C TYR A 257 -4.51 7.17 -16.63
N LEU A 258 -4.28 5.93 -16.22
CA LEU A 258 -3.83 4.82 -17.06
C LEU A 258 -4.89 3.73 -16.97
N ILE A 259 -5.37 3.27 -18.12
CA ILE A 259 -6.16 2.06 -18.23
C ILE A 259 -5.25 1.00 -18.80
N PHE A 260 -5.18 -0.13 -18.12
CA PHE A 260 -4.39 -1.26 -18.53
C PHE A 260 -5.29 -2.25 -19.27
N TYR A 261 -4.83 -2.74 -20.42
CA TYR A 261 -5.48 -3.88 -21.06
C TYR A 261 -4.71 -5.15 -20.72
N GLU A 262 -5.48 -6.20 -20.47
CA GLU A 262 -4.95 -7.55 -20.38
C GLU A 262 -5.10 -8.19 -21.76
N LYS A 263 -3.96 -8.46 -22.42
CA LYS A 263 -3.97 -9.24 -23.65
C LYS A 263 -3.97 -10.72 -23.30
N ILE A 264 -5.13 -11.26 -22.95
CA ILE A 264 -5.27 -12.72 -22.88
C ILE A 264 -5.42 -13.19 -24.33
N VAL A 265 -4.31 -13.61 -24.95
CA VAL A 265 -4.31 -14.30 -26.25
C VAL A 265 -4.54 -15.78 -26.02
#